data_AF-A0A7X6J5X1-F1
#
_entry.id   AF-A0A7X6J5X1-F1
#
_cell.length_a   1.000
_cell.length_b   1.000
_cell.length_c   1.000
_cell.angle_alpha   90.00
_cell.angle_beta   90.00
_cell.angle_gamma   90.00
#
_symmetry.space_group_name_H-M   'P 1'
#
loop_
_entity.id
_entity.type
_entity.pdbx_description
1 polymer ?
#
loop_
_entity_poly.entity_id
_entity_poly.type
_entity_poly.pdbx_seq_one_letter_code
_entity_poly.pdbx_strand_id
1 'polypeptide(L)' 'MDDPIRKVIQAGIVGVCFSDPATGAKLSRLELRQGVGTRRAFEIGDGALIYSREHVKALTFAGVKDALLAIAQTAP' A
#
# COMPACT_ATOMS: atom_id res chain seq x y z
N MET A 1 19.11 -5.07 2.70
CA MET A 1 18.53 -5.32 4.04
C MET A 1 17.02 -5.16 3.90
N ASP A 2 16.27 -6.19 4.24
CA ASP A 2 14.84 -6.33 3.96
C ASP A 2 14.02 -5.27 4.72
N ASP A 3 13.33 -4.36 4.02
CA ASP A 3 12.58 -3.27 4.67
C ASP A 3 11.30 -3.84 5.31
N PRO A 4 11.19 -3.85 6.66
CA PRO A 4 10.04 -4.46 7.33
C PRO A 4 8.71 -3.78 6.97
N ILE A 5 8.76 -2.50 6.60
CA ILE A 5 7.58 -1.76 6.17
C ILE A 5 7.12 -2.25 4.79
N ARG A 6 8.04 -2.43 3.84
CA ARG A 6 7.75 -3.08 2.56
C ARG A 6 7.10 -4.46 2.74
N LYS A 7 7.59 -5.29 3.68
CA LYS A 7 6.98 -6.59 4.00
C LYS A 7 5.54 -6.46 4.50
N VAL A 8 5.28 -5.54 5.42
CA VAL A 8 3.92 -5.28 5.94
C VAL A 8 2.98 -4.84 4.81
N ILE A 9 3.46 -3.99 3.90
CA ILE A 9 2.68 -3.53 2.74
C ILE A 9 2.38 -4.70 1.80
N GLN A 10 3.36 -5.54 1.49
CA GLN A 10 3.16 -6.73 0.66
C GLN A 10 2.18 -7.71 1.29
N ALA A 11 2.29 -7.98 2.59
CA ALA A 11 1.33 -8.79 3.32
C ALA A 11 -0.08 -8.17 3.31
N GLY A 12 -0.17 -6.83 3.40
CA GLY A 12 -1.42 -6.09 3.24
C GLY A 12 -2.04 -6.28 1.86
N ILE A 13 -1.25 -6.14 0.78
CA ILE A 13 -1.69 -6.37 -0.60
C ILE A 13 -2.19 -7.81 -0.79
N VAL A 14 -1.46 -8.81 -0.27
CA VAL A 14 -1.90 -10.21 -0.29
C VAL A 14 -3.20 -10.39 0.48
N GLY A 15 -3.35 -9.76 1.65
CA GLY A 15 -4.60 -9.76 2.41
C GLY A 15 -5.77 -9.12 1.65
N VAL A 16 -5.50 -8.07 0.86
CA VAL A 16 -6.47 -7.49 -0.06
C VAL A 16 -6.84 -8.48 -1.16
N CYS A 17 -5.91 -9.20 -1.78
CA CYS A 17 -6.23 -10.21 -2.81
C CYS A 17 -7.25 -11.25 -2.34
N PHE A 18 -7.23 -11.64 -1.06
CA PHE A 18 -8.21 -12.57 -0.49
C PHE A 18 -9.61 -11.96 -0.30
N SER A 19 -9.70 -10.65 -0.08
CA SER A 19 -10.99 -9.96 0.16
C SER A 19 -11.57 -9.37 -1.13
N ASP A 20 -10.71 -8.81 -1.98
CA ASP A 20 -11.04 -8.23 -3.28
C ASP A 20 -9.92 -8.56 -4.30
N PRO A 21 -10.09 -9.64 -5.10
CA PRO A 21 -9.06 -10.14 -5.99
C PRO A 21 -8.64 -9.14 -7.08
N ALA A 22 -9.59 -8.37 -7.61
CA ALA A 22 -9.33 -7.41 -8.67
C ALA A 22 -8.45 -6.25 -8.16
N THR A 23 -8.78 -5.72 -6.98
CA THR A 23 -8.02 -4.67 -6.32
C THR A 23 -6.63 -5.15 -5.93
N GLY A 24 -6.52 -6.34 -5.33
CA GLY A 24 -5.23 -6.93 -4.96
C GLY A 24 -4.33 -7.17 -6.17
N ALA A 25 -4.89 -7.60 -7.31
CA ALA A 25 -4.15 -7.74 -8.56
C ALA A 25 -3.68 -6.39 -9.12
N LYS A 26 -4.47 -5.30 -9.02
CA LYS A 26 -4.05 -3.95 -9.41
C LYS A 26 -2.85 -3.50 -8.57
N LEU A 27 -2.95 -3.62 -7.25
CA LEU A 27 -1.90 -3.19 -6.31
C LEU A 27 -0.61 -4.01 -6.41
N SER A 28 -0.70 -5.32 -6.62
CA SER A 28 0.47 -6.20 -6.72
C SER A 28 1.33 -5.96 -7.97
N ARG A 29 0.77 -5.31 -9.00
CA ARG A 29 1.49 -4.91 -10.22
C ARG A 29 2.22 -3.58 -10.08
N LEU A 30 1.89 -2.77 -9.06
CA LEU A 30 2.52 -1.46 -8.86
C LEU A 30 3.89 -1.63 -8.21
N GLU A 31 4.85 -0.83 -8.67
CA GLU A 31 6.15 -0.77 -8.00
C GLU A 31 6.02 -0.10 -6.63
N LEU A 32 6.61 -0.69 -5.59
CA LEU A 32 6.64 -0.08 -4.26
C LEU A 32 7.77 0.94 -4.18
N ARG A 33 7.42 2.22 -4.08
CA ARG A 33 8.36 3.34 -3.92
C ARG A 33 8.18 4.00 -2.57
N GLN A 34 9.28 4.26 -1.87
CA GLN A 34 9.21 5.07 -0.66
C GLN A 34 9.11 6.54 -1.06
N GLY A 35 8.04 7.21 -0.64
CA GLY A 35 7.86 8.66 -0.78
C GLY A 35 8.38 9.39 0.45
N VAL A 36 9.11 10.48 0.24
CA VAL A 36 9.48 11.41 1.31
C VAL A 36 8.52 12.60 1.25
N GLY A 37 7.81 12.89 2.35
CA GLY A 37 6.89 14.03 2.43
C GLY A 37 5.46 13.79 1.94
N THR A 38 5.06 12.53 1.70
CA THR A 38 3.65 12.19 1.44
C THR A 38 2.81 12.42 2.70
N ARG A 39 1.66 13.08 2.58
CA ARG A 39 0.77 13.39 3.72
C ARG A 39 -0.09 12.20 4.14
N ARG A 40 0.01 11.08 3.42
CA ARG A 40 -0.77 9.85 3.61
C ARG A 40 0.15 8.65 3.69
N ALA A 41 -0.37 7.54 4.22
CA ALA A 41 0.36 6.27 4.26
C ALA A 41 0.66 5.73 2.86
N PHE A 42 -0.29 5.90 1.92
CA PHE A 42 -0.20 5.43 0.54
C PHE A 42 -0.71 6.49 -0.43
N GLU A 43 -0.04 6.60 -1.57
CA GLU A 43 -0.45 7.38 -2.74
C GLU A 43 -0.11 6.57 -4.00
N ILE A 44 -0.88 6.73 -5.08
CA ILE A 44 -0.57 6.14 -6.38
C ILE A 44 -0.10 7.27 -7.31
N GLY A 45 1.11 7.14 -7.85
CA GLY A 45 1.73 8.13 -8.74
C GLY A 45 2.76 7.47 -9.64
N ASP A 46 2.86 7.91 -10.90
CA ASP A 46 3.84 7.42 -11.88
C ASP A 46 3.87 5.88 -12.04
N GLY A 47 2.69 5.24 -11.94
CA GLY A 47 2.57 3.77 -12.03
C GLY A 47 3.14 3.01 -10.82
N ALA A 48 3.43 3.71 -9.72
CA ALA A 48 3.96 3.16 -8.48
C ALA A 48 2.99 3.40 -7.31
N LEU A 49 3.05 2.48 -6.34
CA LEU A 49 2.45 2.66 -5.02
C LEU A 49 3.50 3.30 -4.11
N ILE A 50 3.33 4.60 -3.89
CA ILE A 50 4.21 5.42 -3.08
C ILE A 50 3.76 5.31 -1.61
N TYR A 51 4.68 4.96 -0.71
CA TYR A 51 4.39 4.82 0.72
C TYR A 51 5.25 5.74 1.58
N SER A 52 4.65 6.31 2.65
CA SER A 52 5.42 6.95 3.72
C SER A 52 5.68 5.96 4.84
N ARG A 53 6.97 5.81 5.18
CA ARG A 53 7.39 4.90 6.24
C ARG A 53 6.82 5.27 7.61
N GLU A 54 6.75 6.57 7.91
CA GLU A 54 6.27 7.07 9.20
C GLU A 54 4.77 6.87 9.34
N HIS A 55 4.01 7.18 8.29
CA HIS A 55 2.57 6.99 8.30
C HIS A 55 2.18 5.51 8.32
N VAL A 56 2.89 4.63 7.60
CA VAL A 56 2.62 3.18 7.65
C VAL A 56 2.93 2.60 9.04
N LYS A 57 3.98 3.07 9.72
CA LYS A 57 4.29 2.65 11.10
C LYS A 57 3.21 3.05 12.11
N ALA A 58 2.49 4.14 11.86
CA ALA A 58 1.40 4.59 12.72
C ALA A 58 0.11 3.77 12.52
N LEU A 59 0.04 2.91 11.50
CA LEU A 59 -1.13 2.09 11.22
C LEU A 59 -1.01 0.69 11.84
N THR A 60 -2.16 0.16 12.24
CA THR A 60 -2.30 -1.29 12.49
C THR A 60 -2.32 -2.05 11.17
N PHE A 61 -2.11 -3.38 11.20
CA PHE A 61 -2.19 -4.19 9.98
C PHE A 61 -3.55 -4.09 9.28
N ALA A 62 -4.64 -4.02 10.05
CA ALA A 62 -5.98 -3.75 9.50
C ALA A 62 -6.04 -2.37 8.83
N GLY A 63 -5.49 -1.34 9.47
CA GLY A 63 -5.40 0.01 8.89
C GLY A 63 -4.58 0.07 7.60
N VAL A 64 -3.52 -0.74 7.49
CA VAL A 64 -2.76 -0.89 6.24
C VAL A 64 -3.64 -1.46 5.13
N LYS A 65 -4.39 -2.52 5.41
CA LYS A 65 -5.31 -3.14 4.44
C LYS A 65 -6.40 -2.16 3.99
N ASP A 66 -7.05 -1.47 4.92
CA ASP A 66 -8.08 -0.46 4.61
C ASP A 66 -7.52 0.69 3.77
N ALA A 67 -6.33 1.20 4.12
CA ALA A 67 -5.70 2.27 3.36
C ALA A 67 -5.32 1.84 1.93
N LEU A 68 -4.89 0.58 1.75
CA LEU A 68 -4.63 -0.01 0.44
C LEU A 68 -5.92 -0.16 -0.40
N LEU A 69 -7.02 -0.59 0.22
CA LEU A 69 -8.32 -0.65 -0.46
C LEU A 69 -8.79 0.74 -0.88
N ALA A 70 -8.70 1.72 0.02
CA ALA A 70 -9.12 3.09 -0.24
C ALA A 70 -8.32 3.73 -1.39
N ILE A 71 -6.99 3.54 -1.44
CA ILE A 71 -6.19 4.13 -2.52
C ILE A 71 -6.48 3.46 -3.87
N ALA A 72 -6.77 2.15 -3.87
CA ALA A 72 -7.05 1.45 -5.11
C ALA A 72 -8.43 1.77 -5.69
N GLN A 73 -9.42 2.10 -4.84
CA GLN A 73 -10.74 2.60 -5.26
C GLN A 73 -10.70 4.04 -5.77
N THR A 74 -9.72 4.83 -5.34
CA THR A 74 -9.56 6.24 -5.76
C THR A 74 -8.61 6.41 -6.93
N ALA A 75 -7.83 5.39 -7.27
CA ALA A 75 -7.00 5.37 -8.47
C ALA A 75 -7.87 5.09 -9.72
N PRO A 76 -7.84 5.96 -10.74
CA PRO A 76 -8.57 5.75 -11.99
C PRO A 76 -8.17 4.46 -12.72
#